data_AF-A0A8S1HQ53-F1
#
_entry.id   AF-A0A8S1HQ53-F1
#
_cell.length_a   1.000
_cell.length_b   1.000
_cell.length_c   1.000
_cell.angle_alpha   90.00
_cell.angle_beta   90.00
_cell.angle_gamma   90.00
#
_symmetry.space_group_name_H-M   'P 1'
#
loop_
_entity.id
_entity.type
_entity.pdbx_description
1 polymer ?
#
loop_
_entity_poly.entity_id
_entity_poly.type
_entity_poly.pdbx_seq_one_letter_code
_entity_poly.pdbx_strand_id
1 'polypeptide(L)'
;MDGPVESDIFQQCKYIHEVELVNMRLQMRILETHLETKDRLIRNLEDIIDEQETRIANMEDFIQVLSLDFGVLSEENLRLKAAISQMQKTSRMNQLLETDEDYESDMTTGEERVPESSLPEKEVKSYPMIVQTMRDEVQMKKIQRCAEELKREKDELKQLALDTKEAFSVCMGEMKLMLESKTTDFFRVLLERYRAEMEKRKQLHNQLVELNGNIRVFYRIRPQLTEELSSKPAVVIDEMDNGVVHIGSGVGTRKTSASADKVLPTQFSQDQIFTEVSPIITSCIDGYNVCIFAYGHTGSGKTYTMEGPLESPGINQRAIMQLFRCG
;
A
#
# COMPACT_ATOMS: atom_id res chain seq x y z
N MET A 1 4.53 -27.67 76.71
CA MET A 1 3.86 -28.67 75.85
C MET A 1 3.79 -28.00 74.50
N ASP A 2 4.92 -27.92 73.81
CA ASP A 2 5.10 -27.00 72.68
C ASP A 2 5.68 -27.82 71.52
N GLY A 3 4.78 -28.47 70.80
CA GLY A 3 5.10 -29.34 69.67
C GLY A 3 3.77 -29.92 69.19
N PRO A 4 3.05 -29.18 68.33
CA PRO A 4 3.24 -29.33 66.88
C PRO A 4 3.07 -28.04 66.03
N VAL A 5 2.75 -26.88 66.61
CA VAL A 5 2.25 -25.70 65.86
C VAL A 5 3.35 -24.92 65.11
N GLU A 6 4.58 -24.84 65.66
CA GLU A 6 5.69 -24.17 64.97
C GLU A 6 6.14 -24.93 63.71
N SER A 7 6.10 -26.27 63.74
CA SER A 7 6.48 -27.11 62.60
C SER A 7 5.58 -26.87 61.38
N ASP A 8 4.27 -26.71 61.59
CA ASP A 8 3.31 -26.49 60.51
C ASP A 8 3.47 -25.11 59.86
N ILE A 9 3.79 -24.08 60.64
CA ILE A 9 4.01 -22.71 60.11
C ILE A 9 5.28 -22.66 59.25
N PHE A 10 6.37 -23.30 59.69
CA PHE A 10 7.60 -23.38 58.90
C PHE A 10 7.40 -24.17 57.61
N GLN A 11 6.62 -25.27 57.66
CA GLN A 11 6.29 -26.05 56.48
C GLN A 11 5.45 -25.23 55.50
N GLN A 12 4.47 -24.47 55.99
CA GLN A 12 3.61 -23.62 55.17
C GLN A 12 4.37 -22.45 54.53
N CYS A 13 5.27 -21.78 55.25
CA CYS A 13 6.17 -20.77 54.68
C CYS A 13 7.08 -21.35 53.59
N LYS A 14 7.58 -22.59 53.77
CA LYS A 14 8.40 -23.26 52.75
C LYS A 14 7.60 -23.54 51.48
N TYR A 15 6.36 -24.00 51.61
CA TYR A 15 5.47 -24.22 50.46
C TYR A 15 5.14 -22.92 49.73
N ILE A 16 4.84 -21.83 50.45
CA ILE A 16 4.58 -20.51 49.84
C ILE A 16 5.80 -20.05 49.04
N HIS A 17 7.00 -20.14 49.63
CA HIS A 17 8.23 -19.74 48.95
C HIS A 17 8.53 -20.61 47.72
N GLU A 18 8.30 -21.92 47.78
CA GLU A 18 8.45 -22.81 46.62
C GLU A 18 7.45 -22.45 45.50
N VAL A 19 6.20 -22.14 45.85
CA VAL A 19 5.17 -21.71 44.89
C VAL A 19 5.55 -20.38 44.25
N GLU A 20 6.00 -19.39 45.02
CA GLU A 20 6.46 -18.10 44.51
C GLU A 20 7.65 -18.26 43.56
N LEU A 21 8.61 -19.12 43.91
CA LEU A 21 9.80 -19.39 43.09
C LEU A 21 9.42 -20.08 41.76
N VAL A 22 8.46 -21.00 41.80
CA VAL A 22 7.91 -21.66 40.60
C VAL A 22 7.13 -20.65 39.75
N ASN A 23 6.33 -19.78 40.37
CA ASN A 23 5.56 -18.76 39.67
C ASN A 23 6.48 -17.74 38.98
N MET A 24 7.57 -17.32 39.65
CA MET A 24 8.57 -16.43 39.08
C MET A 24 9.30 -17.07 37.88
N ARG A 25 9.63 -18.37 37.99
CA ARG A 25 10.20 -19.14 36.86
C ARG A 25 9.22 -19.29 35.69
N LEU A 26 7.95 -19.53 35.97
CA LEU A 26 6.90 -19.61 34.95
C LEU A 26 6.74 -18.27 34.23
N GLN A 27 6.68 -17.16 34.97
CA GLN A 27 6.60 -15.81 34.40
C GLN A 27 7.81 -15.49 33.50
N MET A 28 9.02 -15.81 33.96
CA MET A 28 10.23 -15.64 33.14
C MET A 28 10.15 -16.46 31.85
N ARG A 29 9.70 -17.72 31.94
CA ARG A 29 9.61 -18.59 30.77
C ARG A 29 8.53 -18.15 29.79
N ILE A 30 7.39 -17.66 30.29
CA ILE A 30 6.34 -17.04 29.47
C ILE A 30 6.91 -15.82 28.75
N LEU A 31 7.65 -14.96 29.46
CA LEU A 31 8.26 -13.77 28.86
C LEU A 31 9.30 -14.14 27.78
N GLU A 32 10.13 -15.14 28.02
CA GLU A 32 11.10 -15.67 27.05
C GLU A 32 10.38 -16.17 25.78
N THR A 33 9.32 -16.96 25.91
CA THR A 33 8.55 -17.44 24.75
C THR A 33 7.87 -16.30 23.98
N HIS A 34 7.40 -15.27 24.66
CA HIS A 34 6.86 -14.07 24.02
C HIS A 34 7.94 -13.28 23.28
N LEU A 35 9.15 -13.21 23.83
CA LEU A 35 10.28 -12.57 23.18
C LEU A 35 10.68 -13.34 21.92
N GLU A 36 10.82 -14.66 22.01
CA GLU A 36 11.16 -15.53 20.88
C GLU A 36 10.13 -15.46 19.75
N THR A 37 8.85 -15.46 20.10
CA THR A 37 7.77 -15.32 19.12
C THR A 37 7.77 -13.94 18.46
N LYS A 38 8.03 -12.87 19.22
CA LYS A 38 8.19 -11.52 18.68
C LYS A 38 9.39 -11.43 17.75
N ASP A 39 10.54 -11.98 18.12
CA ASP A 39 11.76 -11.98 17.30
C ASP A 39 11.60 -12.81 16.01
N ARG A 40 10.77 -13.87 16.05
CA ARG A 40 10.40 -14.61 14.85
C ARG A 40 9.49 -13.80 13.93
N LEU A 41 8.52 -13.09 14.51
CA LEU A 41 7.62 -12.20 13.76
C LEU A 41 8.39 -11.04 13.11
N ILE A 42 9.35 -10.44 13.83
CA ILE A 42 10.20 -9.36 13.30
C ILE A 42 10.99 -9.88 12.09
N ARG A 43 11.69 -11.00 12.21
CA ARG A 43 12.45 -11.59 11.09
C ARG A 43 11.58 -11.88 9.87
N ASN A 44 10.40 -12.46 10.08
CA ASN A 44 9.48 -12.70 8.97
C ASN A 44 9.02 -11.40 8.30
N LEU A 45 8.84 -10.31 9.06
CA LEU A 45 8.48 -9.02 8.49
C LEU A 45 9.66 -8.38 7.75
N GLU A 46 10.88 -8.52 8.27
CA GLU A 46 12.12 -8.09 7.59
C GLU A 46 12.27 -8.81 6.25
N ASP A 47 12.11 -10.14 6.20
CA ASP A 47 12.16 -10.92 4.96
C ASP A 47 11.12 -10.44 3.91
N ILE A 48 9.90 -10.12 4.36
CA ILE A 48 8.84 -9.61 3.48
C ILE A 48 9.19 -8.22 2.95
N ILE A 49 9.78 -7.35 3.78
CA ILE A 49 10.20 -6.00 3.39
C ILE A 49 11.31 -6.10 2.34
N ASP A 50 12.33 -6.92 2.56
CA ASP A 50 13.43 -7.13 1.61
C ASP A 50 12.91 -7.67 0.25
N GLU A 51 11.93 -8.57 0.27
CA GLU A 51 11.26 -9.04 -0.94
C GLU A 51 10.49 -7.92 -1.65
N GLN A 52 9.82 -7.03 -0.91
CA GLN A 52 9.14 -5.90 -1.54
C GLN A 52 10.12 -4.87 -2.10
N GLU A 53 11.22 -4.58 -1.40
CA GLU A 53 12.25 -3.63 -1.85
C GLU A 53 12.92 -4.11 -3.14
N THR A 54 13.26 -5.40 -3.23
CA THR A 54 13.79 -5.99 -4.47
C THR A 54 12.78 -5.95 -5.61
N ARG A 55 11.48 -6.15 -5.34
CA ARG A 55 10.42 -6.00 -6.36
C ARG A 55 10.27 -4.56 -6.84
N ILE A 56 10.39 -3.58 -5.94
CA ILE A 56 10.35 -2.16 -6.29
C ILE A 56 11.55 -1.81 -7.18
N ALA A 57 12.76 -2.21 -6.80
CA ALA A 57 13.97 -1.98 -7.60
C ALA A 57 13.84 -2.56 -9.02
N ASN A 58 13.34 -3.79 -9.15
CA ASN A 58 13.11 -4.41 -10.46
C ASN A 58 12.07 -3.64 -11.31
N MET A 59 11.03 -3.07 -10.68
CA MET A 59 10.06 -2.24 -11.37
C MET A 59 10.66 -0.90 -11.80
N GLU A 60 11.51 -0.29 -10.97
CA GLU A 60 12.23 0.94 -11.30
C GLU A 60 13.16 0.74 -12.50
N ASP A 61 13.92 -0.35 -12.53
CA ASP A 61 14.77 -0.73 -13.66
C ASP A 61 13.94 -0.89 -14.95
N PHE A 62 12.79 -1.58 -14.85
CA PHE A 62 11.90 -1.77 -16.00
C PHE A 62 11.33 -0.44 -16.52
N ILE A 63 10.92 0.47 -15.63
CA ILE A 63 10.47 1.82 -15.99
C ILE A 63 11.60 2.60 -16.67
N GLN A 64 12.84 2.45 -16.19
CA GLN A 64 13.98 3.15 -16.74
C GLN A 64 14.30 2.70 -18.17
N VAL A 65 14.25 1.39 -18.44
CA VAL A 65 14.39 0.82 -19.80
C VAL A 65 13.30 1.34 -20.73
N LEU A 66 12.03 1.28 -20.30
CA LEU A 66 10.89 1.81 -21.08
C LEU A 66 11.02 3.31 -21.36
N SER A 67 11.52 4.08 -20.40
CA SER A 67 11.72 5.51 -20.59
C SER A 67 12.84 5.82 -21.58
N LEU A 68 13.89 4.98 -21.61
CA LEU A 68 14.96 5.08 -22.60
C LEU A 68 14.44 4.79 -24.00
N ASP A 69 13.69 3.70 -24.17
CA ASP A 69 13.08 3.30 -25.44
C ASP A 69 12.12 4.37 -25.97
N PHE A 70 11.30 4.96 -25.09
CA PHE A 70 10.42 6.07 -25.45
C PHE A 70 11.21 7.31 -25.91
N GLY A 71 12.36 7.58 -25.27
CA GLY A 71 13.27 8.65 -25.67
C GLY A 71 13.82 8.47 -27.08
N VAL A 72 14.31 7.26 -27.39
CA VAL A 72 14.83 6.91 -28.72
C VAL A 72 13.73 7.04 -29.79
N LEU A 73 12.54 6.48 -29.52
CA LEU A 73 11.39 6.58 -30.42
C LEU A 73 10.95 8.02 -30.66
N SER A 74 10.99 8.87 -29.62
CA SER A 74 10.67 10.29 -29.72
C SER A 74 11.66 11.04 -30.62
N GLU A 75 12.96 10.74 -30.49
CA GLU A 75 14.01 11.34 -31.32
C GLU A 75 13.88 10.93 -32.79
N GLU A 76 13.62 9.64 -33.06
CA GLU A 76 13.34 9.15 -34.42
C GLU A 76 12.10 9.82 -35.01
N ASN A 77 11.04 9.99 -34.22
CA ASN A 77 9.82 10.68 -34.66
C ASN A 77 10.10 12.13 -35.06
N LEU A 78 10.95 12.82 -34.29
CA LEU A 78 11.37 14.19 -34.60
C LEU A 78 12.22 14.26 -35.86
N ARG A 79 13.16 13.32 -36.06
CA ARG A 79 13.97 13.22 -37.29
C ARG A 79 13.10 12.96 -38.51
N LEU A 80 12.14 12.03 -38.41
CA LEU A 80 11.20 11.75 -39.49
C LEU A 80 10.34 12.97 -39.83
N LYS A 81 9.84 13.71 -38.84
CA LYS A 81 9.12 14.98 -39.07
C LYS A 81 9.97 16.02 -39.78
N ALA A 82 11.24 16.18 -39.39
CA ALA A 82 12.16 17.10 -40.04
C ALA A 82 12.46 16.70 -41.50
N ALA A 83 12.68 15.41 -41.76
CA ALA A 83 12.90 14.87 -43.10
C ALA A 83 11.67 15.07 -44.01
N ILE A 84 10.46 14.84 -43.49
CA ILE A 84 9.21 15.11 -44.21
C ILE A 84 9.10 16.60 -44.57
N SER A 85 9.40 17.50 -43.63
CA SER A 85 9.36 18.95 -43.86
C SER A 85 10.37 19.40 -44.92
N GLN A 86 11.59 18.85 -44.90
CA GLN A 86 12.59 19.10 -45.94
C GLN A 86 12.13 18.61 -47.31
N MET A 87 11.62 17.37 -47.41
CA MET A 87 11.09 16.84 -48.68
C MET A 87 9.97 17.71 -49.25
N GLN A 88 9.06 18.22 -48.40
CA GLN A 88 7.98 19.10 -48.84
C GLN A 88 8.51 20.43 -49.39
N LYS A 89 9.58 20.99 -48.79
CA LYS A 89 10.25 22.20 -49.31
C LYS A 89 10.93 21.94 -50.65
N THR A 90 11.67 20.83 -50.79
CA THR A 90 12.33 20.46 -52.05
C THR A 90 11.30 20.22 -53.15
N SER A 91 10.19 19.55 -52.85
CA SER A 91 9.11 19.32 -53.81
C SER A 91 8.44 20.61 -54.29
N ARG A 92 8.28 21.61 -53.40
CA ARG A 92 7.79 22.94 -53.79
C ARG A 92 8.80 23.72 -54.65
N MET A 93 10.09 23.60 -54.34
CA MET A 93 11.16 24.25 -55.12
C MET A 93 11.20 23.71 -56.56
N ASN A 94 11.10 22.38 -56.72
CA ASN A 94 11.09 21.76 -58.04
C ASN A 94 9.84 22.16 -58.85
N GLN A 95 8.68 22.29 -58.21
CA GLN A 95 7.47 22.79 -58.87
C GLN A 95 7.59 24.25 -59.34
N LEU A 96 8.37 25.07 -58.65
CA LEU A 96 8.63 26.47 -59.05
C LEU A 96 9.64 26.56 -60.20
N LEU A 97 10.63 25.66 -60.25
CA LEU A 97 11.60 25.58 -61.34
C LEU A 97 10.96 25.04 -62.63
N GLU A 98 10.04 24.07 -62.53
CA GLU A 98 9.26 23.59 -63.68
C GLU A 98 8.37 24.70 -64.29
N THR A 99 7.86 25.63 -63.47
CA THR A 99 7.08 26.77 -63.98
C THR A 99 7.92 27.87 -64.63
N ASP A 100 9.21 28.02 -64.29
CA ASP A 100 10.08 29.03 -64.89
C ASP A 100 10.61 28.60 -66.29
N GLU A 101 10.78 27.30 -66.54
CA GLU A 101 11.17 26.79 -67.87
C GLU A 101 10.05 26.93 -68.93
N ASP A 102 8.78 26.99 -68.51
CA ASP A 102 7.64 27.16 -69.41
C ASP A 102 7.42 28.64 -69.85
N TYR A 103 8.07 29.63 -69.21
CA TYR A 103 7.92 31.05 -69.55
C TYR A 103 8.98 31.60 -70.51
N GLU A 104 10.09 30.90 -70.77
CA GLU A 104 11.11 31.36 -71.74
C GLU A 104 10.90 30.85 -73.18
N SER A 105 9.94 29.94 -73.44
CA SER A 105 9.75 29.35 -74.77
C SER A 105 8.83 30.12 -75.72
N ASP A 106 8.26 31.26 -75.33
CA ASP A 106 7.18 31.92 -76.09
C ASP A 106 7.47 33.39 -76.48
N MET A 107 8.64 33.66 -77.06
CA MET A 107 8.90 34.89 -77.82
C MET A 107 9.93 34.62 -78.93
N THR A 108 9.48 34.45 -80.18
CA THR A 108 9.97 35.16 -81.38
C THR A 108 9.41 34.56 -82.67
N THR A 109 8.64 35.36 -83.41
CA THR A 109 8.23 35.17 -84.81
C THR A 109 8.86 36.26 -85.68
N GLY A 110 9.18 35.95 -86.94
CA GLY A 110 9.18 36.95 -88.04
C GLY A 110 10.47 37.19 -88.86
N GLU A 111 10.44 36.65 -90.10
CA GLU A 111 10.80 37.27 -91.40
C GLU A 111 12.27 37.47 -91.90
N GLU A 112 12.62 36.63 -92.89
CA GLU A 112 12.98 36.90 -94.31
C GLU A 112 14.20 37.77 -94.75
N ARG A 113 15.18 37.14 -95.46
CA ARG A 113 15.73 37.44 -96.83
C ARG A 113 17.19 36.95 -97.06
N VAL A 114 17.49 36.61 -98.32
CA VAL A 114 18.71 36.01 -98.95
C VAL A 114 19.27 37.03 -100.02
N PRO A 115 20.51 37.00 -100.64
CA PRO A 115 21.70 36.09 -100.62
C PRO A 115 23.13 36.74 -100.57
N GLU A 116 24.16 35.86 -100.60
CA GLU A 116 25.58 35.99 -101.11
C GLU A 116 26.58 36.86 -100.32
N SER A 117 27.82 36.45 -99.97
CA SER A 117 28.76 35.47 -100.54
C SER A 117 29.94 35.15 -99.57
N SER A 118 30.67 34.04 -99.85
CA SER A 118 32.02 33.62 -99.39
C SER A 118 32.23 32.71 -98.14
N LEU A 119 32.26 31.38 -98.40
CA LEU A 119 33.08 30.22 -97.92
C LEU A 119 33.76 30.17 -96.51
N PRO A 120 34.00 28.96 -95.94
CA PRO A 120 33.45 28.59 -94.62
C PRO A 120 34.45 28.32 -93.49
N GLU A 121 34.06 28.69 -92.27
CA GLU A 121 34.60 28.16 -91.00
C GLU A 121 33.43 27.67 -90.12
N LYS A 122 32.89 26.47 -90.37
CA LYS A 122 31.82 25.90 -89.52
C LYS A 122 31.87 24.38 -89.45
N GLU A 123 32.87 23.79 -88.80
CA GLU A 123 32.80 22.37 -88.39
C GLU A 123 33.21 22.05 -86.95
N VAL A 124 33.61 23.02 -86.11
CA VAL A 124 34.21 22.69 -84.80
C VAL A 124 33.24 22.82 -83.59
N LYS A 125 32.01 23.33 -83.76
CA LYS A 125 31.07 23.53 -82.63
C LYS A 125 29.99 22.46 -82.43
N SER A 126 29.81 21.52 -83.36
CA SER A 126 28.72 20.53 -83.31
C SER A 126 29.04 19.30 -82.43
N TYR A 127 30.28 18.80 -82.48
CA TYR A 127 30.68 17.58 -81.80
C TYR A 127 30.76 17.65 -80.25
N PRO A 128 31.22 18.74 -79.62
CA PRO A 128 31.25 18.84 -78.16
C PRO A 128 29.84 18.86 -77.54
N MET A 129 28.90 19.52 -78.20
CA MET A 129 27.52 19.69 -77.73
C MET A 129 26.75 18.37 -77.72
N ILE A 130 26.88 17.56 -78.78
CA ILE A 130 26.25 16.23 -78.91
C ILE A 130 26.80 15.26 -77.85
N VAL A 131 28.10 15.29 -77.60
CA VAL A 131 28.72 14.44 -76.57
C VAL A 131 28.28 14.83 -75.16
N GLN A 132 28.03 16.13 -74.91
CA GLN A 132 27.47 16.62 -73.65
C GLN A 132 26.01 16.20 -73.47
N THR A 133 25.16 16.37 -74.49
CA THR A 133 23.75 15.94 -74.44
C THR A 133 23.62 14.43 -74.23
N MET A 134 24.44 13.61 -74.91
CA MET A 134 24.47 12.16 -74.68
C MET A 134 24.93 11.79 -73.27
N ARG A 135 25.84 12.56 -72.66
CA ARG A 135 26.32 12.33 -71.30
C ARG A 135 25.24 12.73 -70.27
N ASP A 136 24.51 13.80 -70.53
CA ASP A 136 23.42 14.29 -69.70
C ASP A 136 22.18 13.37 -69.78
N GLU A 137 21.86 12.80 -70.95
CA GLU A 137 20.83 11.77 -71.09
C GLU A 137 21.12 10.50 -70.27
N VAL A 138 22.39 10.07 -70.24
CA VAL A 138 22.82 8.91 -69.44
C VAL A 138 22.76 9.22 -67.94
N GLN A 139 23.13 10.45 -67.54
CA GLN A 139 22.99 10.92 -66.15
C GLN A 139 21.51 11.00 -65.75
N MET A 140 20.64 11.54 -66.61
CA MET A 140 19.21 11.63 -66.33
C MET A 140 18.55 10.27 -66.17
N LYS A 141 18.88 9.29 -67.02
CA LYS A 141 18.37 7.92 -66.85
C LYS A 141 18.80 7.27 -65.53
N LYS A 142 20.01 7.57 -65.04
CA LYS A 142 20.48 7.09 -63.72
C LYS A 142 19.72 7.76 -62.58
N ILE A 143 19.56 9.08 -62.65
CA ILE A 143 18.82 9.85 -61.64
C ILE A 143 17.36 9.40 -61.58
N GLN A 144 16.73 9.14 -62.74
CA GLN A 144 15.35 8.70 -62.84
C GLN A 144 15.14 7.31 -62.22
N ARG A 145 16.04 6.35 -62.50
CA ARG A 145 16.02 5.03 -61.84
C ARG A 145 16.22 5.14 -60.33
N CYS A 146 17.16 5.98 -59.89
CA CYS A 146 17.41 6.20 -58.46
C CYS A 146 16.20 6.85 -57.76
N ALA A 147 15.49 7.76 -58.43
CA ALA A 147 14.28 8.39 -57.92
C ALA A 147 13.10 7.41 -57.82
N GLU A 148 12.97 6.50 -58.77
CA GLU A 148 11.97 5.41 -58.73
C GLU A 148 12.25 4.43 -57.57
N GLU A 149 13.51 4.04 -57.35
CA GLU A 149 13.92 3.21 -56.22
C GLU A 149 13.65 3.90 -54.88
N LEU A 150 14.00 5.18 -54.74
CA LEU A 150 13.76 5.95 -53.52
C LEU A 150 12.25 6.11 -53.23
N LYS A 151 11.45 6.27 -54.28
CA LYS A 151 9.99 6.36 -54.15
C LYS A 151 9.40 5.04 -53.65
N ARG A 152 9.92 3.91 -54.16
CA ARG A 152 9.52 2.57 -53.71
C ARG A 152 9.89 2.34 -52.25
N GLU A 153 11.14 2.61 -51.85
CA GLU A 153 11.57 2.48 -50.44
C GLU A 153 10.73 3.37 -49.51
N LYS A 154 10.40 4.60 -49.92
CA LYS A 154 9.53 5.50 -49.15
C LYS A 154 8.14 4.93 -48.93
N ASP A 155 7.55 4.30 -49.95
CA ASP A 155 6.22 3.72 -49.84
C ASP A 155 6.24 2.44 -49.00
N GLU A 156 7.31 1.62 -49.08
CA GLU A 156 7.54 0.49 -48.17
C GLU A 156 7.69 0.94 -46.71
N LEU A 157 8.44 2.02 -46.45
CA LEU A 157 8.69 2.54 -45.10
C LEU A 157 7.42 3.15 -44.48
N LYS A 158 6.56 3.76 -45.30
CA LYS A 158 5.22 4.21 -44.86
C LYS A 158 4.32 3.05 -44.49
N GLN A 159 4.32 1.98 -45.28
CA GLN A 159 3.52 0.80 -44.99
C GLN A 159 3.95 0.16 -43.67
N LEU A 160 5.26 -0.01 -43.47
CA LEU A 160 5.81 -0.51 -42.21
C LEU A 160 5.45 0.39 -41.01
N ALA A 161 5.47 1.71 -41.18
CA ALA A 161 5.05 2.65 -40.12
C ALA A 161 3.55 2.55 -39.79
N LEU A 162 2.70 2.23 -40.77
CA LEU A 162 1.28 1.96 -40.55
C LEU A 162 1.07 0.65 -39.79
N ASP A 163 1.71 -0.43 -40.25
CA ASP A 163 1.60 -1.76 -39.66
C ASP A 163 2.11 -1.77 -38.20
N THR A 164 3.22 -1.10 -37.93
CA THR A 164 3.77 -0.95 -36.56
C THR A 164 2.86 -0.14 -35.65
N LYS A 165 2.23 0.93 -36.17
CA LYS A 165 1.25 1.72 -35.41
C LYS A 165 0.02 0.89 -35.05
N GLU A 166 -0.47 0.08 -35.98
CA GLU A 166 -1.61 -0.81 -35.75
C GLU A 166 -1.27 -1.88 -34.71
N ALA A 167 -0.11 -2.54 -34.85
CA ALA A 167 0.40 -3.51 -33.87
C ALA A 167 0.54 -2.90 -32.46
N PHE A 168 1.09 -1.68 -32.36
CA PHE A 168 1.21 -0.97 -31.08
C PHE A 168 -0.15 -0.63 -30.48
N SER A 169 -1.12 -0.21 -31.29
CA SER A 169 -2.49 0.07 -30.82
C SER A 169 -3.17 -1.17 -30.27
N VAL A 170 -3.00 -2.33 -30.92
CA VAL A 170 -3.53 -3.61 -30.43
C VAL A 170 -2.86 -4.00 -29.11
N CYS A 171 -1.53 -3.96 -29.06
CA CYS A 171 -0.77 -4.29 -27.84
C CYS A 171 -1.14 -3.39 -26.66
N MET A 172 -1.28 -2.08 -26.87
CA MET A 172 -1.71 -1.14 -25.84
C MET A 172 -3.15 -1.43 -25.35
N GLY A 173 -4.04 -1.84 -26.26
CA GLY A 173 -5.40 -2.26 -25.92
C GLY A 173 -5.42 -3.50 -25.02
N GLU A 174 -4.63 -4.52 -25.37
CA GLU A 174 -4.48 -5.75 -24.58
C GLU A 174 -3.86 -5.48 -23.20
N MET A 175 -2.82 -4.64 -23.14
CA MET A 175 -2.17 -4.29 -21.87
C MET A 175 -3.11 -3.52 -20.95
N LYS A 176 -3.92 -2.61 -21.50
CA LYS A 176 -4.95 -1.90 -20.72
C LYS A 176 -5.97 -2.86 -20.12
N LEU A 177 -6.52 -3.77 -20.93
CA LEU A 177 -7.49 -4.78 -20.47
C LEU A 177 -6.87 -5.70 -19.41
N MET A 178 -5.63 -6.13 -19.61
CA MET A 178 -4.91 -6.97 -18.65
C MET A 178 -4.69 -6.25 -17.31
N LEU A 179 -4.33 -4.96 -17.35
CA LEU A 179 -4.13 -4.15 -16.15
C LEU A 179 -5.45 -3.97 -15.38
N GLU A 180 -6.54 -3.65 -16.07
CA GLU A 180 -7.87 -3.51 -15.48
C GLU A 180 -8.35 -4.84 -14.88
N SER A 181 -8.17 -5.97 -15.57
CA SER A 181 -8.49 -7.31 -15.07
C SER A 181 -7.68 -7.65 -13.82
N LYS A 182 -6.35 -7.49 -13.85
CA LYS A 182 -5.49 -7.81 -12.70
C LYS A 182 -5.80 -6.95 -11.49
N THR A 183 -6.08 -5.67 -11.71
CA THR A 183 -6.42 -4.73 -10.64
C THR A 183 -7.75 -5.13 -9.99
N THR A 184 -8.77 -5.42 -10.79
CA THR A 184 -10.09 -5.82 -10.28
C THR A 184 -10.03 -7.18 -9.57
N ASP A 185 -9.33 -8.16 -10.14
CA ASP A 185 -9.11 -9.47 -9.51
C ASP A 185 -8.35 -9.35 -8.18
N PHE A 186 -7.31 -8.51 -8.13
CA PHE A 186 -6.57 -8.24 -6.90
C PHE A 186 -7.47 -7.65 -5.81
N PHE A 187 -8.24 -6.61 -6.12
CA PHE A 187 -9.18 -6.02 -5.15
C PHE A 187 -10.27 -7.00 -4.72
N ARG A 188 -10.77 -7.84 -5.63
CA ARG A 188 -11.75 -8.89 -5.30
C ARG A 188 -11.17 -9.86 -4.27
N VAL A 189 -9.99 -10.43 -4.56
CA VAL A 189 -9.33 -11.39 -3.66
C VAL A 189 -8.97 -10.75 -2.32
N LEU A 190 -8.51 -9.50 -2.32
CA LEU A 190 -8.20 -8.76 -1.10
C LEU A 190 -9.46 -8.56 -0.24
N LEU A 191 -10.57 -8.13 -0.83
CA LEU A 191 -11.84 -7.93 -0.12
C LEU A 191 -12.40 -9.24 0.41
N GLU A 192 -12.31 -10.33 -0.34
CA GLU A 192 -12.71 -11.67 0.11
C GLU A 192 -11.89 -12.13 1.31
N ARG A 193 -10.56 -11.99 1.25
CA ARG A 193 -9.66 -12.31 2.38
C ARG A 193 -9.95 -11.45 3.60
N TYR A 194 -10.14 -10.15 3.41
CA TYR A 194 -10.49 -9.23 4.50
C TYR A 194 -11.80 -9.62 5.18
N ARG A 195 -12.84 -9.95 4.40
CA ARG A 195 -14.13 -10.41 4.94
C ARG A 195 -14.00 -11.72 5.70
N ALA A 196 -13.26 -12.69 5.14
CA ALA A 196 -13.02 -13.97 5.80
C ALA A 196 -12.28 -13.80 7.13
N GLU A 197 -11.27 -12.94 7.18
CA GLU A 197 -10.52 -12.64 8.41
C GLU A 197 -11.40 -11.92 9.43
N MET A 198 -12.21 -10.95 9.01
CA MET A 198 -13.15 -10.24 9.89
C MET A 198 -14.20 -11.18 10.49
N GLU A 199 -14.73 -12.10 9.70
CA GLU A 199 -15.68 -13.12 10.17
C GLU A 199 -15.00 -14.07 11.16
N LYS A 200 -13.78 -14.51 10.89
CA LYS A 200 -13.00 -15.35 11.80
C LYS A 200 -12.68 -14.63 13.11
N ARG A 201 -12.30 -13.34 13.04
CA ARG A 201 -12.08 -12.49 14.22
C ARG A 201 -13.34 -12.43 15.08
N LYS A 202 -14.51 -12.20 14.46
CA LYS A 202 -15.80 -12.17 15.14
C LYS A 202 -16.10 -13.51 15.82
N GLN A 203 -15.91 -14.63 15.12
CA GLN A 203 -16.14 -15.97 15.66
C GLN A 203 -15.24 -16.27 16.87
N LEU A 204 -13.94 -16.01 16.74
CA LEU A 204 -12.97 -16.22 17.82
C LEU A 204 -13.24 -15.30 19.02
N HIS A 205 -13.60 -14.05 18.77
CA HIS A 205 -13.97 -13.09 19.81
C HIS A 205 -15.18 -13.57 20.61
N ASN A 206 -16.24 -14.01 19.92
CA ASN A 206 -17.44 -14.52 20.58
C ASN A 206 -17.15 -15.79 21.38
N GLN A 207 -16.37 -16.74 20.82
CA GLN A 207 -15.95 -17.93 21.55
C GLN A 207 -15.16 -17.57 22.82
N LEU A 208 -14.24 -16.60 22.74
CA LEU A 208 -13.45 -16.17 23.89
C LEU A 208 -14.33 -15.52 24.96
N VAL A 209 -15.32 -14.71 24.56
CA VAL A 209 -16.27 -14.10 25.49
C VAL A 209 -17.17 -15.16 26.15
N GLU A 210 -17.68 -16.13 25.38
CA GLU A 210 -18.49 -17.24 25.91
C GLU A 210 -17.72 -18.12 26.89
N LEU A 211 -16.45 -18.45 26.57
CA LEU A 211 -15.57 -19.22 27.45
C LEU A 211 -15.28 -18.49 28.77
N ASN A 212 -15.19 -17.16 28.73
CA ASN A 212 -15.04 -16.34 29.93
C ASN A 212 -16.34 -16.14 30.72
N GLY A 213 -17.46 -16.70 30.24
CA GLY A 213 -18.78 -16.59 30.85
C GLY A 213 -19.59 -15.41 30.33
N ASN A 214 -20.86 -15.67 30.01
CA ASN A 214 -21.82 -14.66 29.56
C ASN A 214 -22.22 -13.66 30.67
N ILE A 215 -22.02 -14.05 31.93
CA ILE A 215 -22.21 -13.19 33.10
C ILE A 215 -20.87 -13.16 33.81
N ARG A 216 -20.33 -11.96 34.00
CA ARG A 216 -19.06 -11.72 34.68
C ARG A 216 -19.26 -10.73 35.83
N VAL A 217 -18.67 -11.03 36.97
CA VAL A 217 -18.71 -10.26 38.20
C VAL A 217 -17.30 -9.79 38.52
N PHE A 218 -17.12 -8.47 38.61
CA PHE A 218 -15.86 -7.87 39.03
C PHE A 218 -16.02 -7.16 40.37
N TYR A 219 -15.03 -7.31 41.24
CA TYR A 219 -14.94 -6.54 42.48
C TYR A 219 -13.94 -5.40 42.30
N ARG A 220 -14.42 -4.15 42.30
CA ARG A 220 -13.54 -2.97 42.26
C ARG A 220 -13.34 -2.42 43.66
N ILE A 221 -12.09 -2.40 44.13
CA ILE A 221 -11.72 -1.80 45.40
C ILE A 221 -11.30 -0.35 45.11
N ARG A 222 -12.01 0.63 45.68
CA ARG A 222 -11.62 2.04 45.55
C ARG A 222 -10.46 2.38 46.51
N PRO A 223 -9.59 3.33 46.17
CA PRO A 223 -8.65 3.91 47.14
C PRO A 223 -9.38 4.46 48.38
N GLN A 224 -8.72 4.40 49.54
CA GLN A 224 -9.20 5.05 50.77
C GLN A 224 -9.20 6.57 50.57
N LEU A 225 -10.26 7.23 51.05
CA LEU A 225 -10.32 8.69 51.03
C LEU A 225 -9.39 9.26 52.12
N THR A 226 -9.03 10.54 51.99
CA THR A 226 -8.12 11.21 52.94
C THR A 226 -8.59 11.10 54.40
N GLU A 227 -9.90 11.11 54.61
CA GLU A 227 -10.56 10.99 55.91
C GLU A 227 -10.49 9.57 56.50
N GLU A 228 -10.21 8.55 55.67
CA GLU A 228 -10.22 7.13 56.01
C GLU A 228 -8.82 6.54 56.24
N LEU A 229 -7.75 7.31 55.92
CA LEU A 229 -6.34 6.89 56.01
C LEU A 229 -5.90 6.51 57.44
N SER A 230 -6.65 6.92 58.47
CA SER A 230 -6.39 6.58 59.87
C SER A 230 -6.80 5.15 60.24
N SER A 231 -7.58 4.47 59.40
CA SER A 231 -8.07 3.10 59.62
C SER A 231 -7.41 2.09 58.68
N LYS A 232 -7.13 0.90 59.20
CA LYS A 232 -6.62 -0.21 58.38
C LYS A 232 -7.66 -0.60 57.32
N PRO A 233 -7.23 -0.93 56.09
CA PRO A 233 -8.15 -1.37 55.05
C PRO A 233 -8.86 -2.66 55.50
N ALA A 234 -10.19 -2.65 55.45
CA ALA A 234 -11.02 -3.78 55.87
C ALA A 234 -11.05 -4.91 54.82
N VAL A 235 -10.59 -4.64 53.59
CA VAL A 235 -10.57 -5.59 52.48
C VAL A 235 -9.12 -5.83 52.07
N VAL A 236 -8.72 -7.10 52.02
CA VAL A 236 -7.40 -7.55 51.58
C VAL A 236 -7.60 -8.52 50.42
N ILE A 237 -6.87 -8.33 49.33
CA ILE A 237 -6.90 -9.25 48.18
C ILE A 237 -6.04 -10.46 48.52
N ASP A 238 -6.46 -11.65 48.13
CA ASP A 238 -5.67 -12.86 48.31
C ASP A 238 -4.36 -12.79 47.51
N GLU A 239 -3.23 -13.12 48.14
CA GLU A 239 -1.90 -13.05 47.52
C GLU A 239 -1.66 -14.17 46.49
N MET A 240 -2.43 -15.26 46.57
CA MET A 240 -2.33 -16.44 45.73
C MET A 240 -3.42 -16.49 44.64
N ASP A 241 -4.52 -15.74 44.80
CA ASP A 241 -5.63 -15.69 43.85
C ASP A 241 -6.23 -14.27 43.67
N ASN A 242 -5.97 -13.67 42.49
CA ASN A 242 -6.50 -12.36 42.11
C ASN A 242 -8.04 -12.32 41.91
N GLY A 243 -8.73 -13.44 42.05
CA GLY A 243 -10.19 -13.56 42.04
C GLY A 243 -10.83 -13.53 43.44
N VAL A 244 -10.04 -13.57 44.52
CA VAL A 244 -10.54 -13.72 45.89
C VAL A 244 -10.23 -12.48 46.74
N VAL A 245 -11.23 -12.02 47.49
CA VAL A 245 -11.08 -10.97 48.50
C VAL A 245 -11.41 -11.50 49.90
N HIS A 246 -10.61 -11.10 50.87
CA HIS A 246 -10.80 -11.35 52.30
C HIS A 246 -11.32 -10.09 52.98
N ILE A 247 -12.48 -10.19 53.62
CA ILE A 247 -13.11 -9.10 54.36
C ILE A 247 -12.89 -9.34 55.85
N GLY A 248 -12.18 -8.42 56.50
CA GLY A 248 -11.98 -8.42 57.94
C GLY A 248 -13.17 -7.79 58.66
N SER A 249 -13.88 -8.57 59.48
CA SER A 249 -14.88 -8.01 60.40
C SER A 249 -14.17 -7.41 61.63
N GLY A 250 -14.45 -6.15 61.95
CA GLY A 250 -13.93 -5.48 63.15
C GLY A 250 -14.40 -6.10 64.49
N VAL A 251 -15.28 -7.10 64.46
CA VAL A 251 -15.81 -7.79 65.64
C VAL A 251 -15.64 -9.31 65.47
N GLY A 252 -14.55 -9.84 66.04
CA GLY A 252 -14.26 -11.27 66.11
C GLY A 252 -13.43 -11.82 64.94
N THR A 253 -12.68 -12.90 65.20
CA THR A 253 -11.67 -13.56 64.35
C THR A 253 -12.20 -14.14 63.02
N ARG A 254 -13.45 -13.85 62.61
CA ARG A 254 -14.05 -14.39 61.38
C ARG A 254 -13.67 -13.51 60.18
N LYS A 255 -12.79 -14.04 59.33
CA LYS A 255 -12.53 -13.53 57.98
C LYS A 255 -13.58 -14.13 57.04
N THR A 256 -14.27 -13.31 56.26
CA THR A 256 -15.19 -13.78 55.22
C THR A 256 -14.51 -13.59 53.87
N SER A 257 -14.31 -14.69 53.14
CA SER A 257 -13.76 -14.68 51.78
C SER A 257 -14.88 -14.69 50.75
N ALA A 258 -14.75 -13.89 49.69
CA ALA A 258 -15.66 -13.88 48.55
C ALA A 258 -14.85 -13.97 47.24
N SER A 259 -15.34 -14.76 46.29
CA SER A 259 -14.74 -14.91 44.96
C SER A 259 -15.56 -14.19 43.87
N ALA A 260 -14.86 -13.70 42.87
CA ALA A 260 -15.40 -13.07 41.68
C ALA A 260 -14.56 -13.47 40.45
N ASP A 261 -15.04 -13.18 39.24
CA ASP A 261 -14.27 -13.47 38.02
C ASP A 261 -12.97 -12.65 37.96
N LYS A 262 -12.96 -11.46 38.59
CA LYS A 262 -11.76 -10.65 38.75
C LYS A 262 -11.89 -9.64 39.89
N VAL A 263 -10.81 -9.43 40.63
CA VAL A 263 -10.67 -8.33 41.58
C VAL A 263 -9.82 -7.22 40.94
N LEU A 264 -10.38 -6.01 40.88
CA LEU A 264 -9.74 -4.80 40.39
C LEU A 264 -9.23 -4.01 41.60
N PRO A 265 -7.92 -4.01 41.86
CA PRO A 265 -7.35 -3.44 43.07
C PRO A 265 -7.32 -1.90 43.02
N THR A 266 -6.99 -1.28 44.15
CA THR A 266 -7.03 0.19 44.31
C THR A 266 -6.09 0.94 43.37
N GLN A 267 -5.03 0.29 42.87
CA GLN A 267 -4.05 0.89 41.97
C GLN A 267 -4.53 0.95 40.52
N PHE A 268 -5.63 0.29 40.18
CA PHE A 268 -6.10 0.26 38.80
C PHE A 268 -6.64 1.63 38.36
N SER A 269 -6.11 2.12 37.25
CA SER A 269 -6.62 3.31 36.58
C SER A 269 -7.94 3.02 35.85
N GLN A 270 -8.65 4.07 35.45
CA GLN A 270 -9.87 3.94 34.65
C GLN A 270 -9.62 3.26 33.30
N ASP A 271 -8.44 3.51 32.72
CA ASP A 271 -7.98 2.86 31.48
C ASP A 271 -7.82 1.35 31.69
N GLN A 272 -7.15 0.95 32.77
CA GLN A 272 -6.95 -0.47 33.09
C GLN A 272 -8.27 -1.18 33.39
N ILE A 273 -9.18 -0.53 34.12
CA ILE A 273 -10.54 -1.04 34.34
C ILE A 273 -11.26 -1.22 33.01
N PHE A 274 -11.15 -0.25 32.11
CA PHE A 274 -11.78 -0.32 30.80
C PHE A 274 -11.21 -1.45 29.93
N THR A 275 -9.91 -1.71 29.96
CA THR A 275 -9.28 -2.83 29.23
C THR A 275 -9.91 -4.19 29.58
N GLU A 276 -10.37 -4.38 30.81
CA GLU A 276 -11.04 -5.63 31.23
C GLU A 276 -12.47 -5.76 30.69
N VAL A 277 -13.12 -4.63 30.45
CA VAL A 277 -14.53 -4.54 30.02
C VAL A 277 -14.67 -4.36 28.51
N SER A 278 -13.64 -3.83 27.84
CA SER A 278 -13.61 -3.53 26.41
C SER A 278 -13.91 -4.72 25.48
N PRO A 279 -13.55 -5.99 25.80
CA PRO A 279 -13.92 -7.12 24.96
C PRO A 279 -15.44 -7.31 24.90
N ILE A 280 -16.13 -7.08 26.02
CA ILE A 280 -17.59 -7.20 26.09
C ILE A 280 -18.23 -6.08 25.27
N ILE A 281 -17.70 -4.85 25.35
CA ILE A 281 -18.19 -3.72 24.54
C ILE A 281 -18.01 -3.97 23.04
N THR A 282 -16.94 -4.66 22.64
CA THR A 282 -16.70 -5.02 21.23
C THR A 282 -17.80 -5.93 20.69
N SER A 283 -18.38 -6.79 21.53
CA SER A 283 -19.50 -7.66 21.15
C SER A 283 -20.76 -6.87 20.75
N CYS A 284 -20.93 -5.62 21.21
CA CYS A 284 -22.00 -4.74 20.71
C CYS A 284 -21.91 -4.51 19.20
N ILE A 285 -20.70 -4.32 18.68
CA ILE A 285 -20.44 -4.08 17.25
C ILE A 285 -20.76 -5.34 16.44
N ASP A 286 -20.52 -6.50 17.05
CA ASP A 286 -20.80 -7.80 16.45
C ASP A 286 -22.29 -8.19 16.48
N GLY A 287 -23.15 -7.35 17.10
CA GLY A 287 -24.60 -7.50 17.13
C GLY A 287 -25.17 -8.09 18.43
N TYR A 288 -24.37 -8.16 19.50
CA TYR A 288 -24.81 -8.70 20.79
C TYR A 288 -25.32 -7.62 21.73
N ASN A 289 -26.33 -7.97 22.53
CA ASN A 289 -26.83 -7.11 23.59
C ASN A 289 -25.92 -7.23 24.81
N VAL A 290 -25.33 -6.11 25.23
CA VAL A 290 -24.42 -6.04 26.36
C VAL A 290 -25.00 -5.13 27.43
N CYS A 291 -24.89 -5.54 28.69
CA CYS A 291 -25.30 -4.73 29.83
C CYS A 291 -24.21 -4.71 30.89
N ILE A 292 -23.86 -3.52 31.37
CA ILE A 292 -22.85 -3.31 32.40
C ILE A 292 -23.52 -2.60 33.58
N PHE A 293 -23.46 -3.22 34.75
CA PHE A 293 -24.00 -2.66 35.98
C PHE A 293 -22.89 -2.37 36.98
N ALA A 294 -22.96 -1.22 37.64
CA ALA A 294 -22.16 -0.92 38.82
C ALA A 294 -23.01 -1.05 40.08
N TYR A 295 -22.63 -1.94 40.99
CA TYR A 295 -23.37 -2.21 42.23
C TYR A 295 -22.53 -1.86 43.47
N GLY A 296 -23.20 -1.39 44.55
CA GLY A 296 -22.56 -1.03 45.81
C GLY A 296 -23.31 0.07 46.58
N HIS A 297 -22.90 0.33 47.83
CA HIS A 297 -23.50 1.39 48.66
C HIS A 297 -23.12 2.81 48.20
N THR A 298 -23.75 3.84 48.75
CA THR A 298 -23.41 5.25 48.47
C THR A 298 -21.96 5.53 48.91
N GLY A 299 -21.17 6.17 48.04
CA GLY A 299 -19.74 6.41 48.30
C GLY A 299 -18.80 5.26 47.93
N SER A 300 -19.31 4.13 47.39
CA SER A 300 -18.47 3.01 46.95
C SER A 300 -17.76 3.22 45.61
N GLY A 301 -18.02 4.33 44.91
CA GLY A 301 -17.37 4.67 43.65
C GLY A 301 -18.10 4.26 42.37
N LYS A 302 -19.39 3.88 42.41
CA LYS A 302 -20.20 3.52 41.22
C LYS A 302 -20.15 4.58 40.10
N THR A 303 -20.49 5.84 40.42
CA THR A 303 -20.46 6.96 39.48
C THR A 303 -19.06 7.21 38.95
N TYR A 304 -18.04 7.09 39.82
CA TYR A 304 -16.65 7.17 39.39
C TYR A 304 -16.30 6.07 38.39
N THR A 305 -16.73 4.82 38.59
CA THR A 305 -16.46 3.72 37.63
C THR A 305 -17.13 3.99 36.28
N MET A 306 -18.41 4.37 36.29
CA MET A 306 -19.21 4.45 35.06
C MET A 306 -18.97 5.75 34.28
N GLU A 307 -18.98 6.89 34.95
CA GLU A 307 -18.83 8.21 34.31
C GLU A 307 -17.41 8.73 34.42
N GLY A 308 -16.82 8.63 35.62
CA GLY A 308 -15.51 9.19 35.93
C GLY A 308 -15.44 10.72 35.85
N PRO A 309 -14.37 11.34 36.37
CA PRO A 309 -14.09 12.76 36.16
C PRO A 309 -13.63 13.03 34.72
N LEU A 310 -13.65 14.30 34.28
CA LEU A 310 -13.25 14.71 32.93
C LEU A 310 -11.79 14.34 32.61
N GLU A 311 -10.92 14.41 33.61
CA GLU A 311 -9.50 14.10 33.54
C GLU A 311 -9.23 12.59 33.48
N SER A 312 -10.18 11.77 33.97
CA SER A 312 -10.07 10.31 34.01
C SER A 312 -11.43 9.68 33.70
N PRO A 313 -11.85 9.70 32.42
CA PRO A 313 -13.19 9.29 32.03
C PRO A 313 -13.43 7.82 32.38
N GLY A 314 -14.66 7.50 32.79
CA GLY A 314 -15.11 6.17 33.15
C GLY A 314 -15.51 5.31 31.95
N ILE A 315 -16.16 4.18 32.25
CA ILE A 315 -16.53 3.17 31.25
C ILE A 315 -17.43 3.76 30.16
N ASN A 316 -18.41 4.60 30.49
CA ASN A 316 -19.40 5.11 29.54
C ASN A 316 -18.76 5.90 28.39
N GLN A 317 -17.93 6.88 28.73
CA GLN A 317 -17.29 7.74 27.73
C GLN A 317 -16.30 6.95 26.88
N ARG A 318 -15.52 6.05 27.49
CA ARG A 318 -14.58 5.19 26.76
C ARG A 318 -15.27 4.19 25.85
N ALA A 319 -16.39 3.62 26.28
CA ALA A 319 -17.20 2.72 25.47
C ALA A 319 -17.69 3.44 24.22
N ILE A 320 -18.24 4.63 24.36
CA ILE A 320 -18.68 5.46 23.23
C ILE A 320 -17.52 5.74 22.28
N MET A 321 -16.37 6.16 22.81
CA MET A 321 -15.17 6.40 21.98
C MET A 321 -14.69 5.16 21.23
N GLN A 322 -14.73 3.98 21.85
CA GLN A 322 -14.34 2.73 21.20
C GLN A 322 -15.34 2.34 20.10
N LEU A 323 -16.65 2.49 20.36
CA LEU A 323 -17.67 2.22 19.36
C LEU A 323 -17.50 3.09 18.10
N PHE A 324 -17.17 4.38 18.26
CA PHE A 324 -16.89 5.28 17.13
C PHE A 324 -15.54 5.04 16.44
N ARG A 325 -14.59 4.36 17.09
CA ARG A 325 -13.31 4.00 16.46
C ARG A 325 -13.39 2.72 15.63
N CYS A 326 -14.26 1.80 16.04
CA CYS A 326 -14.37 0.48 15.45
C CYS A 326 -15.54 0.35 14.45
N GLY A 327 -16.52 1.26 14.49
CA GLY A 327 -17.58 1.39 13.48
C GLY A 327 -17.17 2.35 12.37
#